data_AF-A0A9E3QFK2-F1
#
_entry.id   AF-A0A9E3QFK2-F1
#
_cell.length_a   1.000
_cell.length_b   1.000
_cell.length_c   1.000
_cell.angle_alpha   90.00
_cell.angle_beta   90.00
_cell.angle_gamma   90.00
#
_symmetry.space_group_name_H-M   'P 1'
#
loop_
_entity.id
_entity.type
_entity.pdbx_description
1 polymer ?
#
loop_
_entity_poly.entity_id
_entity_poly.type
_entity_poly.pdbx_seq_one_letter_code
_entity_poly.pdbx_strand_id
1 'polypeptide(L)'
;MPINAFFVQSAYLLTGETITSRGQIKPLCPFDLRKGKFGLGAWEVHGRYSFLNVGDNVFTDGYANPDLWSSQAYAIDTGVNWYWNQYVKIYFDWQHAVFGRPVYDGGDGLLHKTSDMLWVRFQLYF
;
A
#
# COMPACT_ATOMS: atom_id res chain seq x y z
N MET A 1 -6.59 -12.24 23.93
CA MET A 1 -5.60 -12.52 22.88
C MET A 1 -4.66 -11.32 22.79
N PRO A 2 -3.37 -11.44 23.16
CA PRO A 2 -2.43 -10.35 22.95
C PRO A 2 -2.16 -10.18 21.45
N ILE A 3 -2.22 -8.95 20.95
CA ILE A 3 -1.89 -8.59 19.58
C ILE A 3 -0.87 -7.45 19.66
N ASN A 4 0.21 -7.55 18.89
CA ASN A 4 1.21 -6.49 18.75
C ASN A 4 1.38 -6.15 17.27
N ALA A 5 1.20 -4.89 16.92
CA ALA A 5 1.31 -4.43 15.55
C ALA A 5 1.82 -2.99 15.51
N PHE A 6 2.58 -2.68 14.47
CA PHE A 6 2.96 -1.30 14.17
C PHE A 6 3.13 -1.13 12.66
N PHE A 7 3.09 0.12 12.21
CA PHE A 7 3.54 0.46 10.88
C PHE A 7 4.27 1.80 10.91
N VAL A 8 5.15 2.00 9.94
CA VAL A 8 5.81 3.27 9.67
C VAL A 8 5.58 3.59 8.20
N GLN A 9 5.16 4.81 7.91
CA GLN A 9 4.89 5.25 6.55
C GLN A 9 5.56 6.60 6.30
N SER A 10 6.09 6.76 5.10
CA SER A 10 6.60 8.03 4.58
C SER A 10 6.03 8.28 3.19
N ALA A 11 5.87 9.56 2.86
CA ALA A 11 5.46 10.00 1.54
C ALA A 11 6.14 11.33 1.22
N TYR A 12 6.39 11.58 -0.06
CA TYR A 12 7.07 12.77 -0.52
C TYR A 12 6.58 13.20 -1.91
N LEU A 13 6.22 14.48 -2.06
CA LEU A 13 5.84 15.11 -3.33
C LEU A 13 7.08 15.54 -4.10
N LEU A 14 7.38 14.85 -5.19
CA LEU A 14 8.58 15.07 -6.02
C LEU A 14 8.51 16.39 -6.81
N THR A 15 7.31 16.84 -7.14
CA THR A 15 7.04 17.99 -8.03
C THR A 15 6.93 19.33 -7.30
N GLY A 16 7.21 19.36 -5.99
CA GLY A 16 7.31 20.59 -5.20
C GLY A 16 6.00 21.10 -4.61
N GLU A 17 4.91 20.35 -4.75
CA GLU A 17 3.64 20.66 -4.11
C GLU A 17 3.77 20.62 -2.59
N THR A 18 3.09 21.55 -1.92
CA THR A 18 2.98 21.57 -0.47
C THR A 18 1.59 21.13 -0.05
N ILE A 19 1.51 20.22 0.91
CA ILE A 19 0.25 19.81 1.53
C ILE A 19 -0.21 20.95 2.43
N THR A 20 -1.03 21.84 1.89
CA THR A 20 -1.52 23.03 2.58
C THR A 20 -2.75 22.74 3.47
N SER A 21 -3.42 21.61 3.25
CA SER A 21 -4.53 21.13 4.07
C SER A 21 -4.72 19.62 3.90
N ARG A 22 -5.62 19.00 4.69
CA ARG A 22 -6.10 17.61 4.45
C ARG A 22 -7.00 17.48 3.19
N GLY A 23 -7.02 18.50 2.33
CA GLY A 23 -7.82 18.54 1.10
C GLY A 23 -7.11 17.88 -0.09
N GLN A 24 -7.72 18.02 -1.26
CA GLN A 24 -7.18 17.52 -2.52
C GLN A 24 -5.86 18.22 -2.87
N ILE A 25 -4.88 17.45 -3.34
CA ILE A 25 -3.65 18.02 -3.89
C ILE A 25 -3.97 18.65 -5.23
N LYS A 26 -3.67 19.94 -5.36
CA LYS A 26 -3.76 20.67 -6.62
C LYS A 26 -2.34 20.79 -7.21
N PRO A 27 -2.04 20.07 -8.31
CA PRO A 27 -0.72 20.16 -8.95
C PRO A 27 -0.37 21.59 -9.34
N LEU A 28 0.90 21.96 -9.20
CA LEU A 28 1.40 23.28 -9.65
C LEU A 28 1.27 23.40 -11.18
N CYS A 29 1.60 22.31 -11.88
CA CYS A 29 1.43 22.15 -13.33
C CYS A 29 0.53 20.94 -13.59
N PRO A 30 -0.80 21.13 -13.75
CA PRO A 30 -1.73 20.04 -14.06
C PRO A 30 -1.32 19.27 -15.31
N PHE A 31 -1.69 17.99 -15.37
CA PHE A 31 -1.39 17.15 -16.51
C PHE A 31 -2.08 17.65 -17.78
N ASP A 32 -1.27 18.05 -18.75
CA ASP A 32 -1.72 18.53 -20.05
C ASP A 32 -0.57 18.38 -21.05
N LEU A 33 -0.78 17.60 -22.11
CA LEU A 33 0.23 17.35 -23.13
C LEU A 33 0.06 18.24 -24.38
N ARG A 34 -0.89 19.17 -24.36
CA ARG A 34 -1.15 20.07 -25.49
C ARG A 34 -0.01 21.07 -25.65
N LYS A 35 0.30 21.40 -26.91
CA LYS A 35 1.30 22.41 -27.26
C LYS A 35 0.97 23.75 -26.57
N GLY A 36 1.89 24.26 -25.77
CA GLY A 36 1.74 25.52 -25.03
C GLY A 36 1.14 25.42 -23.62
N LYS A 37 0.77 24.22 -23.14
CA LYS A 37 0.24 24.00 -21.78
C LYS A 37 0.89 22.82 -21.06
N PHE A 38 2.12 22.46 -21.44
CA PHE A 38 2.78 21.24 -20.99
C PHE A 38 2.85 21.13 -19.45
N GLY A 39 2.30 20.04 -18.90
CA GLY A 39 2.39 19.68 -17.50
C GLY A 39 2.27 18.17 -17.31
N LEU A 40 3.00 17.65 -16.33
CA LEU A 40 3.02 16.21 -16.01
C LEU A 40 2.18 15.87 -14.78
N GLY A 41 1.44 16.82 -14.21
CA GLY A 41 0.76 16.63 -12.93
C GLY A 41 1.75 16.58 -11.75
N ALA A 42 1.23 16.25 -10.58
CA ALA A 42 2.05 16.06 -9.38
C ALA A 42 2.36 14.58 -9.16
N TRP A 43 3.55 14.30 -8.66
CA TRP A 43 4.03 12.94 -8.39
C TRP A 43 4.39 12.83 -6.91
N GLU A 44 3.79 11.88 -6.21
CA GLU A 44 4.12 11.54 -4.83
C GLU A 44 4.59 10.10 -4.78
N VAL A 45 5.76 9.89 -4.16
CA VAL A 45 6.24 8.55 -3.83
C VAL A 45 5.90 8.25 -2.39
N HIS A 46 5.59 7.00 -2.08
CA HIS A 46 5.37 6.58 -0.70
C HIS A 46 5.92 5.20 -0.44
N GLY A 47 6.21 4.95 0.83
CA GLY A 47 6.63 3.66 1.34
C GLY A 47 6.02 3.41 2.70
N ARG A 48 5.63 2.16 2.98
CA ARG A 48 5.13 1.72 4.27
C ARG A 48 5.77 0.39 4.64
N TYR A 49 6.19 0.29 5.89
CA TYR A 49 6.54 -0.98 6.51
C TYR A 49 5.52 -1.29 7.60
N SER A 50 4.97 -2.50 7.57
CA SER A 50 3.95 -2.95 8.51
C SER A 50 4.36 -4.26 9.16
N PHE A 51 4.09 -4.39 10.45
CA PHE A 51 4.30 -5.61 11.23
C PHE A 51 3.05 -5.97 12.01
N LEU A 52 2.73 -7.25 12.04
CA LEU A 52 1.65 -7.84 12.82
C LEU A 52 2.14 -9.13 13.49
N ASN A 53 1.84 -9.27 14.78
CA ASN A 53 2.01 -10.47 15.56
C ASN A 53 0.76 -10.71 16.41
N VAL A 54 0.16 -11.88 16.25
CA VAL A 54 -0.99 -12.37 17.01
C VAL A 54 -0.52 -13.46 17.97
N GLY A 55 -0.99 -13.40 19.22
CA GLY A 55 -0.62 -14.40 20.22
C GLY A 55 -0.95 -15.83 19.81
N ASP A 56 -0.06 -16.76 20.19
CA ASP A 56 -0.17 -18.18 19.83
C ASP A 56 -1.44 -18.85 20.37
N ASN A 57 -2.13 -18.21 21.32
CA ASN A 57 -3.39 -18.69 21.84
C ASN A 57 -4.48 -18.77 20.75
N VAL A 58 -4.34 -18.04 19.64
CA VAL A 58 -5.24 -18.18 18.48
C VAL A 58 -5.21 -19.60 17.90
N PHE A 59 -4.07 -20.29 18.00
CA PHE A 59 -3.92 -21.67 17.55
C PHE A 59 -4.31 -22.67 18.64
N THR A 60 -3.92 -22.43 19.90
CA THR A 60 -4.22 -23.37 21.00
C THR A 60 -5.71 -23.41 21.33
N ASP A 61 -6.42 -22.28 21.17
CA ASP A 61 -7.84 -22.18 21.46
C ASP A 61 -8.72 -22.64 20.26
N GLY A 62 -8.09 -23.11 19.16
CA GLY A 62 -8.76 -23.71 18.01
C GLY A 62 -9.35 -22.72 16.99
N TYR A 63 -9.02 -21.43 17.08
CA TYR A 63 -9.51 -20.41 16.15
C TYR A 63 -8.80 -20.41 14.78
N ALA A 64 -7.58 -20.94 14.72
CA ALA A 64 -6.82 -21.10 13.48
C ALA A 64 -6.02 -22.42 13.48
N ASN A 65 -5.87 -23.02 12.29
CA ASN A 65 -5.00 -24.18 12.10
C ASN A 65 -3.51 -23.74 11.95
N PRO A 66 -2.59 -24.16 12.84
CA PRO A 66 -1.18 -23.78 12.77
C PRO A 66 -0.43 -24.34 11.55
N ASP A 67 -1.00 -25.33 10.85
CA ASP A 67 -0.43 -25.89 9.61
C ASP A 67 -0.81 -25.08 8.37
N LEU A 68 -1.81 -24.18 8.48
CA LEU A 68 -2.34 -23.38 7.36
C LEU A 68 -2.12 -21.88 7.53
N TRP A 69 -1.88 -21.41 8.77
CA TRP A 69 -1.86 -19.99 9.10
C TRP A 69 -0.63 -19.62 9.95
N SER A 70 -0.27 -18.33 9.93
CA SER A 70 0.89 -17.77 10.65
C SER A 70 0.44 -16.73 11.68
N SER A 71 1.05 -16.73 12.87
CA SER A 71 0.84 -15.68 13.88
C SER A 71 1.51 -14.36 13.50
N GLN A 72 2.49 -14.38 12.59
CA GLN A 72 3.30 -13.22 12.25
C GLN A 72 3.23 -12.89 10.76
N ALA A 73 3.18 -11.61 10.45
CA ALA A 73 3.29 -11.08 9.10
C ALA A 73 4.05 -9.74 9.10
N TYR A 74 4.87 -9.54 8.08
CA TYR A 74 5.54 -8.30 7.76
C TYR A 74 5.17 -7.92 6.33
N ALA A 75 4.97 -6.64 6.05
CA ALA A 75 4.70 -6.18 4.69
C ALA A 75 5.47 -4.90 4.39
N ILE A 76 6.01 -4.81 3.17
CA ILE A 76 6.52 -3.58 2.59
C ILE A 76 5.55 -3.19 1.48
N ASP A 77 5.02 -1.98 1.56
CA ASP A 77 4.28 -1.33 0.48
C ASP A 77 5.14 -0.20 -0.07
N THR A 78 5.22 -0.07 -1.39
CA THR A 78 5.81 1.07 -2.06
C THR A 78 5.02 1.41 -3.29
N GLY A 79 4.92 2.70 -3.59
CA GLY A 79 4.05 3.13 -4.65
C GLY A 79 4.23 4.58 -5.05
N VAL A 80 3.51 4.90 -6.12
CA VAL A 80 3.52 6.21 -6.74
C VAL A 80 2.08 6.66 -6.95
N ASN A 81 1.80 7.85 -6.42
CA ASN A 81 0.55 8.56 -6.58
C ASN A 81 0.74 9.65 -7.64
N TRP A 82 -0.01 9.56 -8.72
CA TRP A 82 0.03 10.51 -9.82
C TRP A 82 -1.25 11.34 -9.85
N TYR A 83 -1.10 12.64 -9.59
CA TYR A 83 -2.19 13.61 -9.56
C TYR A 83 -2.22 14.38 -10.87
N TRP A 84 -3.21 14.12 -11.72
CA TRP A 84 -3.35 14.84 -12.98
C TRP A 84 -3.90 16.25 -12.74
N ASN A 85 -4.88 16.36 -11.86
CA ASN A 85 -5.50 17.61 -11.43
C ASN A 85 -6.18 17.37 -10.08
N GLN A 86 -6.93 18.35 -9.57
CA GLN A 86 -7.63 18.23 -8.28
C GLN A 86 -8.71 17.14 -8.25
N TYR A 87 -9.16 16.65 -9.42
CA TYR A 87 -10.23 15.67 -9.57
C TYR A 87 -9.74 14.27 -9.91
N VAL A 88 -8.56 14.12 -10.50
CA VAL A 88 -8.09 12.84 -11.04
C VAL A 88 -6.78 12.44 -10.38
N LYS A 89 -6.79 11.26 -9.76
CA LYS A 89 -5.62 10.63 -9.15
C LYS A 89 -5.51 9.17 -9.57
N ILE A 90 -4.28 8.75 -9.87
CA ILE A 90 -3.94 7.37 -10.20
C ILE A 90 -2.93 6.87 -9.17
N TYR A 91 -3.10 5.65 -8.70
CA TYR A 91 -2.21 4.98 -7.75
C TYR A 91 -1.55 3.80 -8.45
N PHE A 92 -0.26 3.62 -8.20
CA PHE A 92 0.51 2.45 -8.60
C PHE A 92 1.21 1.92 -7.36
N ASP A 93 0.82 0.73 -6.91
CA ASP A 93 1.29 0.15 -5.66
C ASP A 93 1.86 -1.24 -5.90
N TRP A 94 2.96 -1.53 -5.22
CA TRP A 94 3.49 -2.87 -5.05
C TRP A 94 3.59 -3.18 -3.56
N GLN A 95 3.12 -4.36 -3.18
CA GLN A 95 3.21 -4.87 -1.81
C GLN A 95 3.91 -6.22 -1.82
N HIS A 96 4.90 -6.37 -0.94
CA HIS A 96 5.55 -7.63 -0.63
C HIS A 96 5.28 -8.01 0.83
N ALA A 97 4.59 -9.12 1.05
CA ALA A 97 4.30 -9.66 2.37
C ALA A 97 5.14 -10.90 2.66
N VAL A 98 5.60 -11.04 3.90
CA VAL A 98 6.36 -12.19 4.41
C VAL A 98 5.69 -12.69 5.68
N PHE A 99 5.42 -13.99 5.72
CA PHE A 99 4.78 -14.66 6.85
C PHE A 99 5.82 -15.39 7.71
N GLY A 100 5.60 -15.41 9.03
CA GLY A 100 6.45 -16.13 9.97
C GLY A 100 6.47 -17.65 9.72
N ARG A 101 5.36 -18.20 9.20
CA ARG A 101 5.22 -19.58 8.71
C ARG A 101 4.56 -19.59 7.34
N PRO A 102 4.80 -20.63 6.51
CA PRO A 102 4.07 -20.79 5.25
C PRO A 102 2.56 -20.80 5.50
N VAL A 103 1.81 -20.01 4.73
CA VAL A 103 0.36 -19.89 4.83
C VAL A 103 -0.31 -20.38 3.56
N TYR A 104 -1.54 -20.84 3.69
CA TYR A 104 -2.37 -21.20 2.54
C TYR A 104 -2.96 -19.93 1.91
N ASP A 105 -2.59 -19.67 0.65
CA ASP A 105 -3.03 -18.49 -0.12
C ASP A 105 -4.36 -18.73 -0.85
N GLY A 106 -4.70 -19.99 -1.16
CA GLY A 106 -5.92 -20.36 -1.89
C GLY A 106 -5.79 -20.33 -3.42
N GLY A 107 -4.67 -19.85 -3.97
CA GLY A 107 -4.43 -19.83 -5.42
C GLY A 107 -4.10 -21.21 -6.03
N ASP A 108 -2.97 -21.80 -5.65
CA ASP A 108 -2.40 -23.02 -6.26
C ASP A 108 -2.49 -24.26 -5.36
N GLY A 109 -3.09 -24.12 -4.18
CA GLY A 109 -3.16 -25.18 -3.19
C GLY A 109 -1.87 -25.40 -2.39
N LEU A 110 -0.84 -24.60 -2.61
CA LEU A 110 0.45 -24.69 -1.91
C LEU A 110 0.51 -23.71 -0.73
N LEU A 111 1.46 -23.97 0.17
CA LEU A 111 1.79 -23.06 1.26
C LEU A 111 2.89 -22.09 0.82
N HIS A 112 2.65 -20.80 1.02
CA HIS A 112 3.56 -19.73 0.61
C HIS A 112 4.07 -18.99 1.83
N LYS A 113 5.37 -18.71 1.84
CA LYS A 113 5.99 -17.88 2.88
C LYS A 113 5.95 -16.39 2.54
N THR A 114 5.74 -16.07 1.26
CA THR A 114 5.73 -14.70 0.76
C THR A 114 4.57 -14.50 -0.21
N SER A 115 4.11 -13.26 -0.36
CA SER A 115 3.08 -12.89 -1.33
C SER A 115 3.40 -11.53 -1.93
N ASP A 116 3.30 -11.42 -3.25
CA ASP A 116 3.54 -10.19 -4.00
C ASP A 116 2.24 -9.75 -4.67
N MET A 117 1.87 -8.49 -4.48
CA MET A 117 0.66 -7.90 -5.04
C MET A 117 0.98 -6.59 -5.75
N LEU A 118 0.50 -6.45 -6.99
CA LEU A 118 0.53 -5.21 -7.74
C LEU A 118 -0.89 -4.66 -7.84
N TRP A 119 -1.05 -3.37 -7.60
CA TRP A 119 -2.34 -2.72 -7.73
C TRP A 119 -2.24 -1.40 -8.49
N VAL A 120 -3.26 -1.17 -9.31
CA VAL A 120 -3.51 0.11 -9.96
C VAL A 120 -4.90 0.56 -9.59
N ARG A 121 -5.03 1.80 -9.13
CA ARG A 121 -6.32 2.39 -8.78
C ARG A 121 -6.50 3.72 -9.48
N PHE A 122 -7.68 3.93 -10.04
CA PHE A 122 -8.11 5.21 -10.59
C PHE A 122 -9.15 5.83 -9.66
N GLN A 123 -8.96 7.08 -9.29
CA GLN A 123 -9.86 7.80 -8.39
C GLN A 123 -10.29 9.14 -9.01
N LEU A 124 -11.60 9.37 -8.99
CA LEU A 124 -12.25 10.57 -9.46
C LEU A 124 -12.96 11.27 -8.30
N TYR A 125 -12.74 12.57 -8.15
CA TYR A 125 -13.44 13.43 -7.20
C TYR A 125 -14.42 14.34 -7.94
N PHE A 126 -15.57 14.64 -7.33
CA PHE A 126 -16.62 15.51 -7.85
C PHE A 126 -17.18 16.40 -6.74
#